data_AF-A0AAV7WZA0-F1
#
_entry.id   AF-A0AAV7WZA0-F1
#
_cell.length_a   1.000
_cell.length_b   1.000
_cell.length_c   1.000
_cell.angle_alpha   90.00
_cell.angle_beta   90.00
_cell.angle_gamma   90.00
#
_symmetry.space_group_name_H-M   'P 1'
#
loop_
_entity.id
_entity.type
_entity.pdbx_description
1 polymer ?
#
loop_
_entity_poly.entity_id
_entity_poly.type
_entity_poly.pdbx_seq_one_letter_code
_entity_poly.pdbx_strand_id
1 'polypeptide(L)'
;MEDFKDFMKGSQVIDTALFYRGVRKVFNRKFLHKRNIDFERYSFNLVSQERDESMGEFISRLKHLARYYTFDMFATEDALRLQIIEGCQFESLYRHLGKKHYLLGEIEEMIRISDHAGEHEKKIEAGKLAKWEQAVRLQTRQKEQQSPECRRTLKSTTILDKQVAITAQINRAEGGSHS
;
A
#
# COMPACT_ATOMS: atom_id res chain seq x y z
N MET A 1 42.89 7.11 -22.70
CA MET A 1 43.94 7.94 -22.07
C MET A 1 44.25 9.21 -22.87
N GLU A 2 43.72 9.34 -24.08
CA GLU A 2 44.06 10.44 -25.00
C GLU A 2 43.39 11.77 -24.63
N ASP A 3 42.13 11.78 -24.20
CA ASP A 3 41.42 13.00 -23.75
C ASP A 3 42.17 13.79 -22.64
N PHE A 4 42.87 13.07 -21.76
CA PHE A 4 43.61 13.67 -20.66
C PHE A 4 44.92 14.30 -21.14
N LYS A 5 45.58 13.67 -22.11
CA LYS A 5 46.82 14.19 -22.71
C LYS A 5 46.55 15.44 -23.55
N ASP A 6 45.40 15.52 -24.22
CA ASP A 6 45.01 16.71 -24.99
C ASP A 6 44.61 17.89 -24.10
N PHE A 7 43.97 17.64 -22.95
CA PHE A 7 43.73 18.69 -21.95
C PHE A 7 45.05 19.26 -21.38
N MET A 8 46.08 18.42 -21.22
CA MET A 8 47.38 18.80 -20.64
C MET A 8 48.30 19.58 -21.59
N LYS A 9 48.05 19.56 -22.91
CA LYS A 9 48.94 20.18 -23.91
C LYS A 9 48.70 21.68 -24.14
N GLY A 10 47.60 22.24 -23.62
CA GLY A 10 47.11 23.55 -24.03
C GLY A 10 47.35 24.75 -23.11
N SER A 11 48.08 24.64 -21.99
CA SER A 11 48.00 25.69 -20.97
C SER A 11 49.34 26.01 -20.31
N GLN A 12 50.06 26.98 -20.89
CA GLN A 12 51.02 27.81 -20.15
C GLN A 12 50.21 28.95 -19.50
N VAL A 13 50.30 29.05 -18.18
CA VAL A 13 49.47 29.90 -17.29
C VAL A 13 48.03 29.38 -17.14
N ILE A 14 47.85 28.33 -16.33
CA ILE A 14 46.51 27.86 -15.94
C ILE A 14 46.17 28.50 -14.60
N ASP A 15 45.04 29.20 -14.53
CA ASP A 15 44.37 29.46 -13.26
C ASP A 15 44.15 28.11 -12.57
N THR A 16 44.86 27.89 -11.46
CA THR A 16 44.89 26.62 -10.73
C THR A 16 43.48 26.15 -10.37
N ALA A 17 42.53 27.09 -10.18
CA ALA A 17 41.13 26.79 -9.92
C ALA A 17 40.40 26.22 -11.15
N LEU A 18 40.65 26.77 -12.35
CA LEU A 18 40.10 26.27 -13.61
C LEU A 18 40.68 24.90 -13.96
N PHE A 19 41.99 24.71 -13.72
CA PHE A 19 42.65 23.42 -13.89
C PHE A 19 42.03 22.35 -12.99
N TYR A 20 41.93 22.62 -11.69
CA TYR A 20 41.35 21.69 -10.72
C TYR A 20 39.89 21.35 -11.07
N ARG A 21 39.10 22.34 -11.50
CA ARG A 21 37.71 22.12 -11.94
C ARG A 21 37.64 21.22 -13.18
N GLY A 22 38.55 21.40 -14.14
CA GLY A 22 38.65 20.57 -15.34
C GLY A 22 39.03 19.13 -15.02
N VAL A 23 40.09 18.93 -14.24
CA VAL A 23 40.54 17.61 -13.78
C VAL A 23 39.45 16.92 -12.97
N ARG A 24 38.79 17.61 -12.04
CA ARG A 24 37.69 17.06 -11.24
C ARG A 24 36.50 16.62 -12.12
N LYS A 25 36.16 17.37 -13.17
CA LYS A 25 35.10 16.96 -14.12
C LYS A 25 35.48 15.68 -14.88
N VAL A 26 36.69 15.59 -15.40
CA VAL A 26 37.17 14.40 -16.14
C VAL A 26 37.26 13.20 -15.21
N PHE A 27 37.80 13.40 -14.00
CA PHE A 27 37.89 12.38 -12.96
C PHE A 27 36.50 11.85 -12.59
N ASN A 28 35.57 12.76 -12.28
CA ASN A 28 34.20 12.40 -11.95
C ASN A 28 33.51 11.64 -13.09
N ARG A 29 33.70 12.05 -14.34
CA ARG A 29 33.10 11.37 -15.50
C ARG A 29 33.62 9.95 -15.72
N LYS A 30 34.90 9.69 -15.40
CA LYS A 30 35.55 8.39 -15.67
C LYS A 30 35.53 7.44 -14.48
N PHE A 31 35.60 7.96 -13.25
CA PHE A 31 35.80 7.15 -12.06
C PHE A 31 34.63 7.15 -11.08
N LEU A 32 33.72 8.13 -11.13
CA LEU A 32 32.48 7.98 -10.36
C LEU A 32 31.60 6.94 -11.04
N HIS A 33 31.02 6.07 -10.21
CA HIS A 33 29.98 5.16 -10.65
C HIS A 33 28.88 5.96 -11.33
N LYS A 34 28.68 5.68 -12.62
CA LYS A 34 27.51 6.16 -13.32
C LYS A 34 26.35 5.30 -12.87
N ARG A 35 25.24 5.94 -12.51
CA ARG A 35 24.01 5.22 -12.26
C ARG A 35 23.61 4.48 -13.53
N ASN A 36 23.17 3.24 -13.36
CA ASN A 36 22.64 2.46 -14.46
C ASN A 36 21.19 2.92 -14.69
N ILE A 37 21.04 3.88 -15.60
CA ILE A 37 19.74 4.50 -15.90
C ILE A 37 18.74 3.41 -16.28
N ASP A 38 19.11 2.47 -17.16
CA ASP A 38 18.22 1.39 -17.61
C ASP A 38 17.73 0.52 -16.45
N PHE A 39 18.60 0.21 -15.49
CA PHE A 39 18.22 -0.52 -14.29
C PHE A 39 17.27 0.27 -13.40
N GLU A 40 17.51 1.57 -13.21
CA GLU A 40 16.60 2.45 -12.47
C GLU A 40 15.25 2.56 -13.17
N ARG A 41 15.24 2.55 -14.51
CA ARG A 41 13.99 2.56 -15.28
C ARG A 41 13.19 1.30 -15.12
N TYR A 42 13.85 0.18 -15.29
CA TYR A 42 13.27 -1.12 -15.07
C TYR A 42 12.70 -1.24 -13.66
N SER A 43 13.46 -0.80 -12.65
CA SER A 43 13.04 -0.83 -11.25
C SER A 43 11.81 0.04 -11.00
N PHE A 44 11.75 1.25 -11.58
CA PHE A 44 10.59 2.13 -11.46
C PHE A 44 9.32 1.51 -12.07
N ASN A 45 9.43 0.96 -13.27
CA ASN A 45 8.29 0.37 -13.99
C ASN A 45 7.78 -0.93 -13.34
N LEU A 46 8.63 -1.64 -12.60
CA LEU A 46 8.25 -2.89 -11.90
C LEU A 46 7.52 -2.63 -10.58
N VAL A 47 7.47 -1.39 -10.11
CA VAL A 47 6.93 -1.07 -8.78
C VAL A 47 5.41 -1.12 -8.80
N SER A 48 4.86 -2.10 -8.10
CA SER A 48 3.44 -2.19 -7.75
C SER A 48 3.23 -1.96 -6.25
N GLN A 49 2.00 -1.61 -5.89
CA GLN A 49 1.55 -1.54 -4.50
C GLN A 49 1.62 -2.95 -3.88
N GLU A 50 2.21 -3.05 -2.69
CA GLU A 50 2.23 -4.31 -1.93
C GLU A 50 0.88 -4.54 -1.23
N ARG A 51 0.55 -5.81 -0.92
CA ARG A 51 -0.77 -6.18 -0.38
C ARG A 51 -1.16 -5.48 0.93
N ASP A 52 -0.17 -5.22 1.76
CA ASP A 52 -0.34 -4.62 3.09
C ASP A 52 0.14 -3.16 3.11
N GLU A 53 0.48 -2.59 1.96
CA GLU A 53 0.97 -1.21 1.82
C GLU A 53 -0.20 -0.27 1.56
N SER A 54 -0.26 0.84 2.30
CA SER A 54 -1.23 1.90 2.02
C SER A 54 -0.91 2.62 0.72
N MET A 55 -1.91 3.19 0.07
CA MET A 55 -1.70 3.93 -1.17
C MET A 55 -0.78 5.15 -0.98
N GLY A 56 -0.83 5.81 0.20
CA GLY A 56 0.08 6.90 0.54
C GLY A 56 1.54 6.45 0.68
N GLU A 57 1.79 5.27 1.24
CA GLU A 57 3.13 4.68 1.33
C GLU A 57 3.67 4.32 -0.06
N PHE A 58 2.83 3.70 -0.88
CA PHE A 58 3.15 3.37 -2.27
C PHE A 58 3.56 4.60 -3.08
N ILE A 59 2.77 5.68 -3.02
CA ILE A 59 3.09 6.94 -3.71
C ILE A 59 4.40 7.53 -3.17
N SER A 60 4.63 7.47 -1.86
CA SER A 60 5.86 7.98 -1.25
C SER A 60 7.09 7.22 -1.74
N ARG A 61 6.99 5.89 -1.84
CA ARG A 61 8.03 5.00 -2.40
C ARG A 61 8.28 5.27 -3.87
N LEU A 62 7.22 5.43 -4.67
CA LEU A 62 7.33 5.81 -6.08
C LEU A 62 8.01 7.16 -6.27
N LYS A 63 7.60 8.19 -5.51
CA LYS A 63 8.22 9.51 -5.52
C LYS A 63 9.70 9.43 -5.16
N HIS A 64 10.07 8.59 -4.19
CA HIS A 64 11.46 8.40 -3.81
C HIS A 64 12.29 7.83 -4.97
N LEU A 65 11.79 6.80 -5.66
CA LEU A 65 12.44 6.19 -6.82
C LEU A 65 12.54 7.18 -8.00
N ALA A 66 11.50 8.00 -8.21
CA ALA A 66 11.50 9.03 -9.24
C ALA A 66 12.58 10.11 -9.04
N ARG A 67 13.13 10.31 -7.83
CA ARG A 67 14.25 11.25 -7.60
C ARG A 67 15.54 10.80 -8.26
N TYR A 68 15.69 9.50 -8.49
CA TYR A 68 16.88 8.90 -9.07
C TYR A 68 16.72 8.67 -10.57
N TYR A 69 15.49 8.50 -11.02
CA TYR A 69 15.13 8.33 -12.43
C TYR A 69 15.35 9.60 -13.24
N THR A 70 16.05 9.49 -14.37
CA THR A 70 16.18 10.57 -15.36
C THR A 70 15.10 10.40 -16.42
N PHE A 71 14.13 11.32 -16.44
CA PHE A 71 13.04 11.33 -17.43
C PHE A 71 13.50 12.06 -18.69
N ASP A 72 13.93 11.30 -19.71
CA ASP A 72 14.48 11.89 -20.94
C ASP A 72 13.41 12.56 -21.82
N MET A 73 12.14 12.13 -21.70
CA MET A 73 11.05 12.48 -22.64
C MET A 73 9.69 12.78 -21.96
N PHE A 74 9.54 12.51 -20.67
CA PHE A 74 8.28 12.67 -19.93
C PHE A 74 8.45 13.65 -18.77
N ALA A 75 7.42 14.43 -18.45
CA ALA A 75 7.37 15.12 -17.17
C ALA A 75 7.33 14.06 -16.05
N THR A 76 8.13 14.24 -15.00
CA THR A 76 8.19 13.33 -13.83
C THR A 76 6.79 13.00 -13.28
N GLU A 77 5.88 13.97 -13.29
CA GLU A 77 4.51 13.80 -12.80
C GLU A 77 3.66 12.87 -13.66
N ASP A 78 3.84 12.88 -14.99
CA ASP A 78 3.10 11.99 -15.89
C ASP A 78 3.54 10.54 -15.75
N ALA A 79 4.85 10.32 -15.58
CA ALA A 79 5.39 8.98 -15.33
C ALA A 79 4.94 8.45 -13.97
N LEU A 80 4.93 9.29 -12.93
CA LEU A 80 4.38 8.93 -11.61
C LEU A 80 2.89 8.58 -11.71
N ARG A 81 2.10 9.39 -12.43
CA ARG A 81 0.68 9.12 -12.64
C ARG A 81 0.44 7.78 -13.31
N LEU A 82 1.15 7.50 -14.40
CA LEU A 82 1.01 6.23 -15.12
C LEU A 82 1.35 5.05 -14.21
N GLN A 83 2.44 5.15 -13.46
CA GLN A 83 2.86 4.09 -12.55
C GLN A 83 1.89 3.91 -11.38
N ILE A 84 1.26 4.98 -10.88
CA ILE A 84 0.21 4.88 -9.86
C ILE A 84 -1.00 4.14 -10.41
N ILE A 85 -1.40 4.43 -11.65
CA ILE A 85 -2.54 3.77 -12.29
C ILE A 85 -2.22 2.28 -12.52
N GLU A 86 -1.07 1.96 -13.11
CA GLU A 86 -0.70 0.59 -13.45
C GLU A 86 -0.35 -0.27 -12.23
N GLY A 87 0.31 0.32 -11.23
CA GLY A 87 0.80 -0.39 -10.04
C GLY A 87 -0.19 -0.43 -8.87
N CYS A 88 -1.34 0.25 -8.96
CA CYS A 88 -2.35 0.25 -7.89
C CYS A 88 -3.02 -1.13 -7.75
N GLN A 89 -3.12 -1.64 -6.53
CA GLN A 89 -3.78 -2.92 -6.24
C GLN A 89 -5.31 -2.83 -6.35
N PHE A 90 -5.88 -1.64 -6.11
CA PHE A 90 -7.33 -1.45 -6.09
C PHE A 90 -7.89 -1.23 -7.50
N GLU A 91 -8.49 -2.28 -8.05
CA GLU A 91 -9.15 -2.28 -9.37
C GLU A 91 -10.20 -1.16 -9.52
N SER A 92 -10.91 -0.81 -8.44
CA SER A 92 -11.90 0.27 -8.43
C SER A 92 -11.26 1.65 -8.64
N LEU A 93 -10.11 1.89 -8.01
CA LEU A 93 -9.34 3.13 -8.13
C LEU A 93 -8.68 3.20 -9.52
N TYR A 94 -8.08 2.10 -9.99
CA TYR A 94 -7.56 1.97 -11.35
C TYR A 94 -8.60 2.36 -12.40
N ARG A 95 -9.80 1.78 -12.33
CA ARG A 95 -10.90 2.09 -13.26
C ARG A 95 -11.39 3.52 -13.16
N HIS A 96 -11.35 4.12 -11.98
CA HIS A 96 -11.73 5.51 -11.81
C HIS A 96 -10.68 6.44 -12.44
N LEU A 97 -9.41 6.21 -12.13
CA LEU A 97 -8.27 6.97 -12.63
C LEU A 97 -8.09 6.83 -14.15
N GLY A 98 -8.46 5.68 -14.73
CA GLY A 98 -8.40 5.46 -16.18
C GLY A 98 -9.45 6.20 -17.00
N LYS A 99 -10.52 6.74 -16.39
CA LYS A 99 -11.63 7.40 -17.11
C LYS A 99 -11.34 8.85 -17.51
N LYS A 100 -10.47 9.53 -16.77
CA LYS A 100 -10.17 10.95 -16.96
C LYS A 100 -8.69 11.20 -16.71
N HIS A 101 -8.14 12.20 -17.35
CA HIS A 101 -6.80 12.70 -17.01
C HIS A 101 -6.87 13.49 -15.70
N TYR A 102 -6.26 12.94 -14.65
CA TYR A 102 -6.09 13.61 -13.36
C TYR A 102 -4.65 14.11 -13.22
N LEU A 103 -4.47 15.26 -12.58
CA LEU A 103 -3.16 15.72 -12.15
C LEU A 103 -2.71 14.92 -10.92
N LEU A 104 -1.40 14.79 -10.72
CA LEU A 104 -0.84 14.01 -9.60
C LEU A 104 -1.40 14.48 -8.23
N GLY A 105 -1.51 15.80 -8.03
CA GLY A 105 -2.09 16.37 -6.81
C GLY A 105 -3.57 16.04 -6.62
N GLU A 106 -4.36 15.91 -7.69
CA GLU A 106 -5.76 15.49 -7.60
C GLU A 106 -5.88 14.03 -7.17
N ILE A 107 -4.99 13.18 -7.69
CA ILE A 107 -4.92 11.76 -7.33
C ILE A 107 -4.60 11.59 -5.85
N GLU A 108 -3.60 12.33 -5.36
CA GLU A 108 -3.21 12.31 -3.94
C GLU A 108 -4.34 12.75 -3.01
N GLU A 109 -5.08 13.80 -3.39
CA GLU A 109 -6.21 14.25 -2.57
C GLU A 109 -7.35 13.22 -2.55
N MET A 110 -7.67 12.59 -3.69
CA MET A 110 -8.68 11.53 -3.73
C MET A 110 -8.31 10.35 -2.83
N ILE A 111 -7.04 9.95 -2.84
CA ILE A 111 -6.53 8.87 -2.01
C ILE A 111 -6.65 9.24 -0.54
N ARG A 112 -6.24 10.46 -0.16
CA ARG A 112 -6.38 10.96 1.21
C ARG A 112 -7.83 10.92 1.69
N ILE A 113 -8.78 11.34 0.84
CA ILE A 113 -10.22 11.31 1.14
C ILE A 113 -10.69 9.85 1.30
N SER A 114 -10.26 8.95 0.42
CA SER A 114 -10.63 7.54 0.46
C SER A 114 -10.11 6.85 1.73
N ASP A 115 -8.85 7.10 2.10
CA ASP A 115 -8.24 6.54 3.31
C ASP A 115 -8.97 7.04 4.56
N HIS A 116 -9.30 8.34 4.60
CA HIS A 116 -10.06 8.92 5.71
C HIS A 116 -11.47 8.32 5.80
N ALA A 117 -12.16 8.12 4.67
CA ALA A 117 -13.47 7.48 4.63
C ALA A 117 -13.41 6.03 5.15
N GLY A 118 -12.40 5.26 4.74
CA GLY A 118 -12.20 3.89 5.20
C GLY A 118 -11.91 3.80 6.71
N GLU A 119 -11.17 4.77 7.27
CA GLU A 119 -10.99 4.86 8.73
C GLU A 119 -12.29 5.14 9.47
N HIS A 120 -13.14 6.03 8.95
CA HIS A 120 -14.45 6.32 9.54
C HIS A 120 -15.36 5.10 9.51
N GLU A 121 -15.39 4.36 8.40
CA GLU A 121 -16.18 3.14 8.27
C GLU A 121 -15.75 2.09 9.31
N LYS A 122 -14.45 1.86 9.49
CA LYS A 122 -13.90 0.98 10.53
C LYS A 122 -14.33 1.41 11.94
N LYS A 123 -14.31 2.71 12.24
CA LYS A 123 -14.76 3.25 13.53
C LYS A 123 -16.26 3.06 13.75
N ILE A 124 -17.07 3.23 12.71
CA ILE A 124 -18.52 2.98 12.77
C ILE A 124 -18.81 1.51 13.07
N GLU A 125 -18.15 0.60 12.36
CA GLU A 125 -18.31 -0.85 12.58
C GLU A 125 -17.84 -1.28 13.97
N ALA A 126 -16.69 -0.80 14.43
CA ALA A 126 -16.22 -1.04 15.79
C ALA A 126 -17.21 -0.50 16.84
N GLY A 127 -17.80 0.67 16.60
CA GLY A 127 -18.83 1.25 17.46
C GLY A 127 -20.12 0.42 17.50
N LYS A 128 -20.55 -0.17 16.38
CA LYS A 128 -21.70 -1.08 16.32
C LYS A 128 -21.43 -2.38 17.09
N LEU A 129 -20.27 -2.99 16.88
CA LEU A 129 -19.83 -4.20 17.59
C LEU A 129 -19.77 -3.98 19.10
N ALA A 130 -19.15 -2.89 19.55
CA ALA A 130 -19.07 -2.55 20.98
C ALA A 130 -20.45 -2.35 21.62
N LYS A 131 -21.38 -1.70 20.91
CA LYS A 131 -22.77 -1.55 21.37
C LYS A 131 -23.49 -2.89 21.48
N TRP A 132 -23.32 -3.77 20.50
CA TRP A 132 -23.90 -5.11 20.53
C TRP A 132 -23.34 -5.95 21.69
N GLU A 133 -22.02 -5.94 21.90
CA GLU A 133 -21.37 -6.64 23.01
C GLU A 133 -21.87 -6.14 24.37
N GLN A 134 -22.03 -4.82 24.54
CA GLN A 134 -22.61 -4.24 25.76
C GLN A 134 -24.06 -4.69 25.97
N ALA A 135 -24.88 -4.68 24.92
CA ALA A 135 -26.27 -5.14 25.00
C ALA A 135 -26.36 -6.62 25.39
N VAL A 136 -25.51 -7.48 24.82
CA VAL A 136 -25.41 -8.91 25.17
C VAL A 136 -25.01 -9.07 26.64
N ARG A 137 -23.99 -8.34 27.11
CA ARG A 137 -23.55 -8.39 28.52
C ARG A 137 -24.65 -7.97 29.50
N LEU A 138 -25.43 -6.94 29.17
CA LEU A 138 -26.54 -6.47 29.99
C LEU A 138 -27.68 -7.51 30.05
N GLN A 139 -28.02 -8.13 28.93
CA GLN A 139 -29.02 -9.21 28.90
C GLN A 139 -28.58 -10.43 29.73
N THR A 140 -27.32 -10.83 29.65
CA THR A 140 -26.78 -11.93 30.46
C THR A 140 -26.87 -11.62 31.96
N ARG A 141 -26.48 -10.40 32.37
CA ARG A 141 -26.58 -9.97 33.78
C ARG A 141 -28.02 -9.89 34.29
N GLN A 142 -28.96 -9.44 33.46
CA GLN A 142 -30.39 -9.40 33.84
C GLN A 142 -30.96 -10.81 34.03
N LYS A 143 -30.58 -11.78 33.17
CA LYS A 143 -30.96 -13.19 33.35
C LYS A 143 -30.39 -13.81 34.64
N GLU A 144 -29.16 -13.45 35.01
CA GLU A 144 -28.56 -13.91 36.26
C GLU A 144 -29.23 -13.31 37.51
N GLN A 145 -29.69 -12.06 37.45
CA GLN A 145 -30.36 -11.39 38.56
C GLN A 145 -31.84 -11.77 38.71
N GLN A 146 -32.52 -12.15 37.63
CA GLN A 146 -33.92 -12.60 37.67
C GLN A 146 -34.10 -14.08 38.07
N SER A 147 -33.02 -14.81 38.40
CA SER A 147 -33.15 -16.20 38.88
C SER A 147 -32.35 -16.49 40.16
N PRO A 148 -32.92 -16.18 41.34
CA PRO A 148 -32.63 -16.90 42.58
C PRO A 148 -33.60 -18.09 42.80
N GLU A 149 -34.79 -18.08 42.19
CA GLU A 149 -35.87 -19.03 42.51
C GLU A 149 -35.85 -20.34 41.70
N CYS A 150 -35.09 -20.44 40.62
CA CYS A 150 -35.06 -21.67 39.79
C CYS A 150 -33.79 -22.51 40.02
N ARG A 151 -33.28 -22.60 41.25
CA ARG A 151 -32.15 -23.49 41.59
C ARG A 151 -32.56 -24.93 41.95
N ARG A 152 -33.84 -25.30 41.83
CA ARG A 152 -34.30 -26.67 42.13
C ARG A 152 -34.77 -27.53 40.96
N THR A 153 -34.89 -27.01 39.74
CA THR A 153 -35.29 -27.84 38.59
C THR A 153 -34.66 -27.35 37.30
N LEU A 154 -33.37 -27.60 37.10
CA LEU A 154 -32.71 -27.60 35.78
C LEU A 154 -31.42 -28.43 35.87
N LYS A 155 -31.56 -29.65 36.40
CA LYS A 155 -30.78 -30.77 35.89
C LYS A 155 -31.57 -31.29 34.70
N SER A 156 -30.89 -31.42 33.56
CA SER A 156 -31.36 -31.97 32.29
C SER A 156 -31.82 -30.94 31.25
N THR A 157 -31.28 -31.12 30.03
CA THR A 157 -31.61 -30.46 28.75
C THR A 157 -31.32 -28.96 28.64
N THR A 158 -30.29 -28.58 27.85
CA THR A 158 -30.36 -27.49 26.83
C THR A 158 -29.03 -27.02 26.20
N ILE A 159 -27.87 -27.61 26.51
CA ILE A 159 -26.64 -27.29 25.75
C ILE A 159 -26.26 -28.43 24.80
N LEU A 160 -26.35 -29.69 25.24
CA LEU A 160 -26.10 -30.86 24.39
C LEU A 160 -27.15 -31.02 23.27
N ASP A 161 -28.43 -30.72 23.52
CA ASP A 161 -29.48 -30.90 22.50
C ASP A 161 -29.36 -29.93 21.32
N LYS A 162 -28.87 -28.72 21.58
CA LYS A 162 -28.59 -27.74 20.51
C LYS A 162 -27.33 -28.09 19.72
N GLN A 163 -26.31 -28.65 20.39
CA GLN A 163 -25.10 -29.14 19.73
C GLN A 163 -25.44 -30.32 18.79
N VAL A 164 -26.25 -31.28 19.24
CA VAL A 164 -26.67 -32.46 18.45
C VAL A 164 -27.56 -32.07 17.26
N ALA A 165 -28.46 -31.10 17.43
CA ALA A 165 -29.32 -30.62 16.34
C ALA A 165 -28.53 -29.94 15.21
N ILE A 166 -27.48 -29.18 15.54
CA ILE A 166 -26.62 -28.52 14.54
C ILE A 166 -25.78 -29.56 13.78
N THR A 167 -25.18 -30.54 14.48
CA THR A 167 -24.39 -31.60 13.82
C THR A 167 -25.24 -32.47 12.88
N ALA A 168 -26.51 -32.72 13.21
CA ALA A 168 -27.44 -33.47 12.38
C ALA A 168 -27.97 -32.70 11.14
N GLN A 169 -27.84 -31.38 11.11
CA GLN A 169 -28.16 -30.55 9.94
C GLN A 169 -26.96 -30.45 8.98
N ILE A 170 -25.75 -30.38 9.51
CA ILE A 170 -24.51 -30.34 8.71
C ILE A 170 -24.33 -31.66 7.94
N ASN A 171 -24.48 -32.81 8.61
CA ASN A 171 -24.33 -34.12 7.97
C ASN A 171 -25.41 -34.43 6.92
N ARG A 172 -26.56 -33.74 6.92
CA ARG A 172 -27.60 -33.88 5.89
C ARG A 172 -27.35 -33.03 4.65
N ALA A 173 -26.57 -31.96 4.77
CA ALA A 173 -26.21 -31.10 3.64
C ALA A 173 -25.03 -31.68 2.81
N GLU A 174 -24.16 -32.49 3.43
CA GLU A 174 -22.95 -33.01 2.79
C GLU A 174 -23.15 -34.39 2.09
N GLY A 175 -24.27 -35.07 2.31
CA GLY A 175 -24.55 -36.40 1.75
C GLY A 175 -25.29 -36.43 0.40
N GLY A 176 -25.51 -35.28 -0.25
CA GLY A 176 -26.43 -35.14 -1.39
C GLY A 176 -25.80 -34.87 -2.75
N SER A 177 -24.49 -35.07 -2.93
CA SER A 177 -23.81 -34.77 -4.21
C SER A 177 -22.83 -35.87 -4.62
N HIS A 178 -23.29 -37.11 -4.72
CA HIS A 178 -22.69 -38.14 -5.59
C HIS A 178 -23.75 -39.18 -5.93
N SER A 179 -24.43 -38.95 -7.05
CA SER A 179 -25.06 -39.95 -7.93
C SER A 179 -25.30 -39.27 -9.27
#